data_AF-A0A950KX99-F1
#
_entry.id   AF-A0A950KX99-F1
#
_cell.length_a   1.000
_cell.length_b   1.000
_cell.length_c   1.000
_cell.angle_alpha   90.00
_cell.angle_beta   90.00
_cell.angle_gamma   90.00
#
_symmetry.space_group_name_H-M   'P 1'
#
loop_
_entity.id
_entity.type
_entity.pdbx_description
1 polymer ?
#
loop_
_entity_poly.entity_id
_entity_poly.type
_entity_poly.pdbx_seq_one_letter_code
_entity_poly.pdbx_strand_id
1 'polypeptide(L)'
;MNVRLIVLSAAVAATTLGTVASAQQLPGNPANPAYNQRLRGPRGSDRNIRAEMRHVEQAIDMLQRDQRDYGGHREQAIDLLQRARQQLEDALEYDNNHGH
;
A
#
# COMPACT_ATOMS: atom_id res chain seq x y z
N MET A 1 -4.09 27.18 -15.67
CA MET A 1 -3.34 27.98 -14.68
C MET A 1 -3.75 27.51 -13.30
N ASN A 2 -2.81 26.96 -12.54
CA ASN A 2 -3.04 26.38 -11.22
C ASN A 2 -2.94 27.49 -10.16
N VAL A 3 -4.01 27.75 -9.41
CA VAL A 3 -3.98 28.70 -8.28
C VAL A 3 -3.85 27.90 -6.98
N ARG A 4 -2.67 28.00 -6.36
CA ARG A 4 -2.34 27.44 -5.04
C ARG A 4 -2.92 28.35 -3.96
N LEU A 5 -3.79 27.82 -3.10
CA LEU A 5 -4.27 28.55 -1.93
C LEU A 5 -3.31 28.30 -0.76
N ILE A 6 -2.57 29.35 -0.42
CA ILE A 6 -1.66 29.42 0.73
C ILE A 6 -2.52 29.77 1.95
N VAL A 7 -2.65 28.85 2.91
CA VAL A 7 -3.27 29.18 4.20
C VAL A 7 -2.19 29.70 5.13
N LEU A 8 -2.38 30.95 5.55
CA LEU A 8 -1.59 31.68 6.54
C LEU A 8 -1.60 30.93 7.87
N SER A 9 -0.43 30.50 8.35
CA SER A 9 -0.22 30.23 9.76
C SER A 9 0.07 31.56 10.46
N ALA A 10 -0.83 31.95 11.37
CA ALA A 10 -0.69 33.13 12.20
C ALA A 10 0.60 33.05 13.02
N ALA A 11 1.45 34.06 12.86
CA ALA A 11 2.63 34.28 13.69
C ALA A 11 2.18 34.67 15.10
N VAL A 12 2.43 33.80 16.08
CA VAL A 12 2.48 34.23 17.48
C VAL A 12 3.93 34.57 17.78
N ALA A 13 4.19 35.88 17.84
CA ALA A 13 5.45 36.43 18.28
C ALA A 13 5.56 36.28 19.81
N ALA A 14 6.57 35.55 20.28
CA ALA A 14 7.05 35.65 21.65
C ALA A 14 8.57 35.85 21.61
N THR A 15 8.99 37.10 21.82
CA THR A 15 10.38 37.50 21.99
C THR A 15 10.85 37.14 23.40
N THR A 16 11.82 36.23 23.51
CA THR A 16 12.72 36.16 24.67
C THR A 16 14.17 36.08 24.18
N LEU A 17 14.98 37.05 24.63
CA LEU A 17 16.42 37.12 24.44
C LEU A 17 17.11 36.16 25.42
N GLY A 18 18.03 35.31 24.96
CA GLY A 18 18.89 34.52 25.86
C GLY A 18 19.50 33.24 25.26
N THR A 19 20.70 33.38 24.69
CA THR A 19 21.83 32.43 24.65
C THR A 19 21.66 30.93 24.32
N VAL A 20 22.38 30.56 23.25
CA VAL A 20 23.12 29.32 22.92
C VAL A 20 22.42 27.96 22.77
N ALA A 21 22.72 27.38 21.61
CA ALA A 21 22.62 25.99 21.18
C ALA A 21 22.36 24.94 22.26
N SER A 22 21.27 24.21 22.06
CA SER A 22 21.21 22.77 22.30
C SER A 22 20.22 22.19 21.30
N ALA A 23 20.73 21.65 20.19
CA ALA A 23 20.01 20.63 19.45
C ALA A 23 19.90 19.41 20.36
N GLN A 24 18.88 19.39 21.22
CA GLN A 24 18.50 18.17 21.93
C GLN A 24 17.81 17.27 20.93
N GLN A 25 18.66 16.49 20.26
CA GLN A 25 18.34 15.25 19.60
C GLN A 25 17.50 14.41 20.58
N LEU A 26 16.18 14.37 20.38
CA LEU A 26 15.34 13.43 21.10
C LEU A 26 15.83 12.01 20.73
N PRO A 27 16.16 11.16 21.72
CA PRO A 27 16.54 9.80 21.45
C PRO A 27 15.40 9.13 20.68
N GLY A 28 15.74 8.54 19.53
CA GLY A 28 14.79 7.92 18.62
C GLY A 28 13.88 6.97 19.39
N ASN A 29 12.61 7.33 19.48
CA ASN A 29 11.58 6.52 20.09
C ASN A 29 11.32 5.32 19.14
N PRO A 30 11.64 4.06 19.50
CA PRO A 30 11.43 2.90 18.63
C PRO A 30 9.94 2.54 18.45
N ALA A 31 9.03 3.31 19.02
CA ALA A 31 7.59 3.09 18.99
C ALA A 31 6.86 3.84 17.86
N ASN A 32 7.54 4.20 16.75
CA ASN A 32 6.84 4.75 15.59
C ASN A 32 6.41 3.60 14.64
N PRO A 33 5.13 3.19 14.63
CA PRO A 33 4.65 2.08 13.79
C PRO A 33 4.85 2.33 12.28
N ALA A 34 4.98 3.60 11.88
CA ALA A 34 5.30 3.98 10.50
C ALA A 34 6.71 3.53 10.05
N TYR A 35 7.64 3.29 10.98
CA TYR A 35 8.97 2.76 10.67
C TYR A 35 8.94 1.24 10.44
N ASN A 36 8.16 0.51 11.24
CA ASN A 36 8.02 -0.95 11.13
C ASN A 36 7.27 -1.38 9.87
N GLN A 37 6.45 -0.50 9.29
CA GLN A 37 5.75 -0.76 8.04
C GLN A 37 6.67 -0.74 6.80
N ARG A 38 7.76 0.04 6.84
CA ARG A 38 8.78 0.08 5.78
C ARG A 38 9.76 -1.10 5.83
N LEU A 39 9.74 -1.87 6.92
CA LEU A 39 10.64 -3.00 7.19
C LEU A 39 10.00 -4.37 6.91
N ARG A 40 8.78 -4.43 6.35
CA ARG A 40 8.36 -5.66 5.68
C ARG A 40 9.16 -5.72 4.38
N GLY A 41 10.38 -6.26 4.48
CA GLY A 41 11.29 -6.39 3.33
C GLY A 41 10.62 -7.11 2.17
N PRO A 42 11.14 -7.00 0.93
CA PRO A 42 10.51 -7.49 -0.30
C PRO A 42 9.86 -8.88 -0.15
N ARG A 43 10.60 -9.83 0.47
CA ARG A 43 10.14 -11.18 0.82
C ARG A 43 8.79 -11.26 1.56
N GLY A 44 8.45 -10.28 2.39
CA GLY A 44 7.19 -10.21 3.13
C GLY A 44 6.02 -9.67 2.30
N SER A 45 6.30 -8.86 1.30
CA SER A 45 5.32 -8.37 0.33
C SER A 45 4.99 -9.46 -0.70
N ASP A 46 5.98 -10.20 -1.19
CA ASP A 46 5.75 -11.30 -2.14
C ASP A 46 4.92 -12.43 -1.51
N ARG A 47 5.12 -12.70 -0.21
CA ARG A 47 4.30 -13.67 0.52
C ARG A 47 2.84 -13.25 0.56
N ASN A 48 2.55 -11.96 0.68
CA ASN A 48 1.18 -11.45 0.62
C ASN A 48 0.62 -11.61 -0.79
N ILE A 49 1.37 -11.20 -1.82
CA ILE A 49 0.90 -11.33 -3.21
C ILE A 49 0.57 -12.79 -3.54
N ARG A 50 1.44 -13.74 -3.18
CA ARG A 50 1.17 -15.17 -3.35
C ARG A 50 -0.03 -15.67 -2.53
N ALA A 51 -0.31 -15.06 -1.36
CA ALA A 51 -1.48 -15.42 -0.56
C ALA A 51 -2.78 -14.92 -1.20
N GLU A 52 -2.80 -13.66 -1.64
CA GLU A 52 -3.96 -13.08 -2.33
C GLU A 52 -4.24 -13.79 -3.65
N MET A 53 -3.21 -14.22 -4.39
CA MET A 53 -3.38 -15.00 -5.61
C MET A 53 -4.18 -16.29 -5.36
N ARG A 54 -3.91 -17.00 -4.25
CA ARG A 54 -4.69 -18.19 -3.88
C ARG A 54 -6.14 -17.87 -3.54
N HIS A 55 -6.42 -16.72 -2.92
CA HIS A 55 -7.78 -16.28 -2.63
C HIS A 55 -8.55 -15.96 -3.92
N VAL A 56 -7.88 -15.33 -4.89
CA VAL A 56 -8.45 -15.06 -6.22
C VAL A 56 -8.76 -16.37 -6.96
N GLU A 57 -7.83 -17.32 -6.97
CA GLU A 57 -8.04 -18.64 -7.58
C GLU A 57 -9.22 -19.39 -6.96
N GLN A 58 -9.30 -19.40 -5.63
CA GLN A 58 -10.43 -20.00 -4.92
C GLN A 58 -11.76 -19.33 -5.29
N ALA A 59 -11.79 -18.00 -5.42
CA ALA A 59 -12.99 -17.28 -5.82
C ALA A 59 -13.43 -17.64 -7.26
N ILE A 60 -12.47 -17.75 -8.18
CA ILE A 60 -12.71 -18.19 -9.56
C ILE A 60 -13.33 -19.59 -9.56
N ASP A 61 -12.72 -20.54 -8.84
CA ASP A 61 -13.19 -21.93 -8.76
C ASP A 61 -14.62 -22.01 -8.21
N MET A 62 -14.94 -21.23 -7.18
CA MET A 62 -16.27 -21.19 -6.59
C MET A 62 -17.31 -20.64 -7.56
N LEU A 63 -16.98 -19.56 -8.28
CA LEU A 63 -17.89 -18.95 -9.27
C LEU A 63 -18.08 -19.85 -10.49
N GLN A 64 -17.05 -20.54 -10.95
CA GLN A 64 -17.15 -21.48 -12.07
C GLN A 64 -18.08 -22.67 -11.78
N ARG A 65 -18.19 -23.07 -10.50
CA ARG A 65 -19.08 -24.14 -10.07
C ARG A 65 -20.54 -23.69 -9.91
N ASP A 66 -20.79 -22.38 -9.84
CA ASP A 66 -22.16 -21.87 -9.72
C ASP A 66 -22.90 -22.01 -11.05
N GLN A 67 -24.10 -22.57 -11.01
CA GLN A 67 -24.94 -22.78 -12.19
C GLN A 67 -25.64 -21.49 -12.64
N ARG A 68 -25.83 -20.54 -11.71
CA ARG A 68 -26.56 -19.29 -11.99
C ARG A 68 -25.59 -18.19 -12.39
N ASP A 69 -25.89 -17.52 -13.50
CA ASP A 69 -25.04 -16.44 -14.02
C ASP A 69 -25.40 -15.03 -13.48
N TYR A 70 -26.49 -14.93 -12.72
CA TYR A 70 -26.99 -13.67 -12.11
C TYR A 70 -27.10 -12.50 -13.11
N GLY A 71 -27.43 -12.79 -14.37
CA GLY A 71 -27.56 -11.77 -15.42
C GLY A 71 -26.24 -11.33 -16.04
N GLY A 72 -25.25 -12.23 -16.17
CA GLY A 72 -23.93 -11.94 -16.73
C GLY A 72 -22.88 -11.59 -15.68
N HIS A 73 -23.28 -11.33 -14.44
CA HIS A 73 -22.37 -10.83 -13.41
C HIS A 73 -21.38 -11.88 -12.91
N ARG A 74 -21.77 -13.17 -12.90
CA ARG A 74 -20.84 -14.25 -12.54
C ARG A 74 -19.71 -14.32 -13.55
N GLU A 75 -20.03 -14.35 -14.84
CA GLU A 75 -19.02 -14.38 -15.91
C GLU A 75 -18.12 -13.14 -15.90
N GLN A 76 -18.70 -11.94 -15.73
CA GLN A 76 -17.94 -10.70 -15.58
C GLN A 76 -16.99 -10.73 -14.37
N ALA A 77 -17.45 -11.26 -13.24
CA ALA A 77 -16.61 -11.38 -12.05
C ALA A 77 -15.43 -12.34 -12.29
N ILE A 78 -15.65 -13.46 -12.98
CA ILE A 78 -14.58 -14.41 -13.34
C ILE A 78 -13.53 -13.73 -14.23
N ASP A 79 -13.93 -13.00 -15.27
CA ASP A 79 -13.01 -12.27 -16.15
C ASP A 79 -12.18 -11.23 -15.38
N LEU A 80 -12.81 -10.45 -14.49
CA LEU A 80 -12.09 -9.48 -13.66
C LEU A 80 -11.11 -10.14 -12.70
N LEU A 81 -11.48 -11.27 -12.08
CA LEU A 81 -10.61 -12.03 -11.19
C LEU A 81 -9.42 -12.65 -11.94
N GLN A 82 -9.63 -13.12 -13.17
CA GLN A 82 -8.54 -13.62 -14.02
C GLN A 82 -7.53 -12.51 -14.34
N ARG A 83 -8.01 -11.31 -14.67
CA ARG A 83 -7.15 -10.13 -14.89
C ARG A 83 -6.40 -9.74 -13.60
N ALA A 84 -7.08 -9.80 -12.46
CA ALA A 84 -6.44 -9.54 -11.17
C ALA A 84 -5.33 -10.55 -10.87
N ARG A 85 -5.56 -11.86 -11.15
CA ARG A 85 -4.53 -12.90 -11.02
C ARG A 85 -3.31 -12.56 -11.88
N GLN A 86 -3.51 -12.22 -13.15
CA GLN A 86 -2.42 -11.84 -14.05
C GLN A 86 -1.60 -10.67 -13.49
N GLN A 87 -2.25 -9.63 -12.98
CA GLN A 87 -1.54 -8.47 -12.41
C GLN A 87 -0.72 -8.83 -11.15
N LEU A 88 -1.17 -9.80 -10.35
CA LEU A 88 -0.40 -10.30 -9.21
C LEU A 88 0.81 -11.13 -9.66
N GLU A 89 0.68 -11.92 -10.72
CA GLU A 89 1.79 -12.63 -11.36
C GLU A 89 2.82 -11.64 -11.92
N ASP A 90 2.37 -10.64 -12.69
CA ASP A 90 3.22 -9.59 -13.26
C ASP A 90 3.97 -8.80 -12.16
N ALA A 91 3.33 -8.57 -11.00
CA ALA A 91 3.96 -7.89 -9.88
C ALA A 91 5.09 -8.72 -9.25
N LEU A 92 4.92 -10.04 -9.14
CA LEU A 92 5.98 -10.94 -8.68
C LEU A 92 7.12 -11.03 -9.70
N GLU A 93 6.78 -11.09 -11.00
CA GLU A 93 7.78 -11.07 -12.06
C GLU A 93 8.58 -9.76 -12.06
N TYR A 94 7.89 -8.62 -11.89
CA TYR A 94 8.52 -7.33 -11.77
C TYR A 94 9.51 -7.30 -10.60
N ASP A 95 9.11 -7.73 -9.40
CA ASP A 95 10.01 -7.78 -8.24
C ASP A 95 11.19 -8.73 -8.47
N ASN A 96 10.99 -9.89 -9.12
CA ASN A 96 12.09 -10.79 -9.45
C ASN A 96 13.09 -10.17 -10.45
N ASN A 97 12.60 -9.42 -11.43
CA ASN A 97 13.41 -8.83 -12.50
C ASN A 97 14.03 -7.46 -12.13
N HIS A 98 13.48 -6.78 -11.12
CA HIS A 98 13.93 -5.47 -10.63
C HIS A 98 14.39 -5.54 -9.15
N GLY A 99 14.51 -6.76 -8.61
CA GLY A 99 14.80 -7.07 -7.22
C GLY A 99 16.25 -6.82 -6.85
N HIS A 100 16.45 -5.62 -6.28
CA HIS A 100 17.67 -5.00 -5.70
C HIS A 100 18.52 -4.17 -6.64
#